data_AF-A0A2L0NFG8-F1
#
_entry.id   AF-A0A2L0NFG8-F1
#
_cell.length_a   1.000
_cell.length_b   1.000
_cell.length_c   1.000
_cell.angle_alpha   90.00
_cell.angle_beta   90.00
_cell.angle_gamma   90.00
#
_symmetry.space_group_name_H-M   'P 1'
#
loop_
_entity.id
_entity.type
_entity.pdbx_description
1 polymer ?
#
loop_
_entity_poly.entity_id
_entity_poly.type
_entity_poly.pdbx_seq_one_letter_code
_entity_poly.pdbx_strand_id
1 'polypeptide(L)'
;MPDLREHAGRHYAIRFHYALPDDAWAVEPSEAVPAPAASTGAQNPGAHLPGAAFLVGFVPDEDPALEPTVHIHSHDEHVIPYAIMRWFMEQVTEQVESCRAAYAQENPEAVE
;
A
#
# COMPACT_ATOMS: atom_id res chain seq x y z
N MET A 1 2.11 -4.42 10.34
CA MET A 1 1.20 -3.37 10.85
C MET A 1 1.03 -2.37 9.71
N PRO A 2 -0.17 -1.80 9.46
CA PRO A 2 -0.31 -0.80 8.41
C PRO A 2 0.59 0.39 8.74
N ASP A 3 1.35 0.88 7.75
CA ASP A 3 2.09 2.13 7.93
C ASP A 3 1.10 3.29 7.95
N LEU A 4 1.14 4.05 9.06
CA LEU A 4 0.21 5.13 9.36
C LEU A 4 0.93 6.48 9.24
N ARG A 5 0.31 7.44 8.55
CA ARG A 5 0.84 8.80 8.37
C ARG A 5 -0.22 9.85 8.67
N GLU A 6 0.13 10.84 9.49
CA GLU A 6 -0.72 12.00 9.75
C GLU A 6 -0.40 13.15 8.78
N HIS A 7 -1.42 13.82 8.25
CA HIS A 7 -1.27 15.07 7.50
C HIS A 7 -2.46 15.98 7.74
N ALA A 8 -2.20 17.18 8.27
CA ALA A 8 -3.21 18.20 8.57
C ALA A 8 -4.38 17.69 9.43
N GLY A 9 -4.09 16.86 10.44
CA GLY A 9 -5.09 16.27 11.34
C GLY A 9 -5.89 15.10 10.77
N ARG A 10 -5.61 14.67 9.53
CA ARG A 10 -6.16 13.45 8.92
C ARG A 10 -5.11 12.34 8.97
N HIS A 11 -5.58 11.10 9.13
CA HIS A 11 -4.72 9.93 9.17
C HIS A 11 -4.85 9.16 7.88
N TYR A 12 -3.73 8.66 7.36
CA TYR A 12 -3.64 7.89 6.13
C TYR A 12 -2.94 6.59 6.43
N ALA A 13 -3.39 5.50 5.81
CA ALA A 13 -2.80 4.19 5.98
C ALA A 13 -2.57 3.53 4.63
N ILE A 14 -1.51 2.74 4.54
CA ILE A 14 -1.27 1.85 3.40
C ILE A 14 -1.51 0.41 3.83
N ARG A 15 -2.24 -0.32 3.00
CA ARG A 15 -2.43 -1.76 3.11
C ARG A 15 -1.67 -2.45 1.98
N PHE A 16 -0.95 -3.50 2.34
CA PHE A 16 -0.30 -4.42 1.40
C PHE A 16 -1.04 -5.75 1.43
N HIS A 17 -1.39 -6.28 0.27
CA HIS A 17 -1.93 -7.63 0.13
C HIS A 17 -1.62 -8.20 -1.25
N TYR A 18 -1.57 -9.52 -1.36
CA TYR A 18 -1.42 -10.18 -2.65
C TYR A 18 -2.77 -10.26 -3.36
N ALA A 19 -2.87 -9.66 -4.55
CA ALA A 19 -4.07 -9.69 -5.37
C ALA A 19 -3.98 -10.87 -6.34
N LEU A 20 -4.44 -12.04 -5.91
CA LEU A 20 -4.43 -13.28 -6.71
C LEU A 20 -4.96 -13.13 -8.15
N PRO A 21 -6.03 -12.36 -8.43
CA PRO A 21 -6.51 -12.19 -9.81
C PRO A 21 -5.55 -11.40 -10.71
N ASP A 22 -4.75 -10.52 -10.11
CA ASP A 22 -3.82 -9.60 -10.79
C ASP A 22 -2.38 -10.12 -10.78
N ASP A 23 -2.14 -11.19 -10.02
CA ASP A 23 -0.83 -11.81 -9.80
C ASP A 23 0.26 -10.80 -9.42
N ALA A 24 -0.11 -9.95 -8.46
CA ALA A 24 0.69 -8.82 -8.06
C ALA A 24 0.42 -8.45 -6.60
N TRP A 25 1.40 -7.77 -5.99
CA TRP A 25 1.20 -7.07 -4.73
C TRP A 25 0.40 -5.80 -4.94
N ALA A 26 -0.75 -5.70 -4.26
CA ALA A 26 -1.58 -4.51 -4.21
C ALA A 26 -1.19 -3.64 -3.01
N VAL A 27 -0.82 -2.39 -3.32
CA VAL A 27 -0.48 -1.33 -2.37
C VAL A 27 -1.61 -0.30 -2.37
N GLU A 28 -2.40 -0.27 -1.30
CA GLU A 28 -3.65 0.48 -1.22
C GLU A 28 -3.57 1.60 -0.17
N PRO A 29 -3.40 2.86 -0.58
CA PRO A 29 -3.54 4.00 0.31
C PRO A 29 -5.03 4.32 0.55
N SER A 30 -5.33 4.62 1.80
CA SER A 30 -6.66 5.03 2.25
C SER A 30 -6.56 6.12 3.30
N GLU A 31 -7.62 6.91 3.44
CA GLU A 31 -7.81 7.67 4.68
C GLU A 31 -8.17 6.67 5.78
N ALA A 32 -7.39 6.69 6.86
CA ALA A 32 -7.56 5.79 7.97
C ALA A 32 -8.66 6.31 8.90
N VAL A 33 -9.56 5.42 9.31
CA VAL A 33 -10.68 5.74 10.20
C VAL A 33 -10.37 5.29 11.63
N PRO A 34 -10.83 6.02 12.66
CA PRO A 34 -10.67 5.58 14.04
C PRO A 34 -11.30 4.19 14.24
N ALA A 35 -10.56 3.28 14.87
CA ALA A 35 -11.08 1.96 15.20
C ALA A 35 -12.31 2.11 16.12
N PRO A 36 -13.40 1.35 15.88
CA PRO A 36 -14.57 1.41 16.74
C PRO A 36 -14.21 1.00 18.16
N ALA A 37 -14.77 1.71 19.15
CA ALA A 37 -14.46 1.51 20.57
C ALA A 37 -14.68 0.07 21.06
N ALA A 38 -15.55 -0.69 20.40
CA ALA A 38 -15.83 -2.10 20.69
C ALA A 38 -14.70 -3.07 20.26
N SER A 39 -13.79 -2.66 19.37
CA SER A 39 -12.60 -3.43 18.96
C SER A 39 -11.38 -3.14 19.82
N THR A 40 -11.40 -2.10 20.64
CA THR A 40 -10.32 -1.78 21.59
C THR A 40 -10.39 -2.67 22.82
N GLY A 41 -9.93 -3.91 22.67
CA GLY A 41 -9.44 -4.69 23.81
C GLY A 41 -8.20 -4.01 24.40
N ALA A 42 -8.42 -2.99 25.23
CA ALA A 42 -7.50 -2.37 26.20
C ALA A 42 -6.04 -2.04 25.78
N GLN A 43 -5.67 -2.03 24.49
CA GLN A 43 -4.25 -1.90 24.12
C GLN A 43 -3.87 -0.68 23.28
N ASN A 44 -4.78 0.04 22.62
CA ASN A 44 -4.44 1.31 21.94
C ASN A 44 -5.67 2.23 21.74
N PRO A 45 -6.04 3.06 22.72
CA PRO A 45 -7.00 4.14 22.48
C PRO A 45 -6.40 5.11 21.44
N GLY A 46 -6.99 5.15 20.24
CA GLY A 46 -6.49 5.93 19.10
C GLY A 46 -5.97 5.12 17.91
N ALA A 47 -6.14 3.80 17.91
CA ALA A 47 -5.81 2.96 16.75
C ALA A 47 -6.64 3.40 15.52
N HIS A 48 -5.96 3.69 14.41
CA HIS A 48 -6.60 3.96 13.13
C HIS A 48 -6.50 2.71 12.25
N LEU A 49 -7.59 2.37 11.54
CA LEU A 49 -7.65 1.26 10.60
C LEU A 49 -7.68 1.79 9.17
N PRO A 50 -7.07 1.10 8.19
CA PRO A 50 -7.19 1.49 6.78
C PRO A 50 -8.65 1.51 6.35
N GLY A 51 -9.08 2.61 5.74
CA GLY A 51 -10.42 2.79 5.20
C GLY A 51 -10.58 2.19 3.81
N ALA A 52 -11.47 2.77 3.00
CA ALA A 52 -11.57 2.43 1.58
C ALA A 52 -10.39 3.02 0.81
N ALA A 53 -9.77 2.22 -0.04
CA ALA A 53 -8.69 2.67 -0.90
C ALA A 53 -9.24 3.64 -1.97
N PHE A 54 -8.53 4.74 -2.21
CA PHE A 54 -8.89 5.71 -3.26
C PHE A 54 -8.10 5.50 -4.56
N LEU A 55 -7.02 4.73 -4.51
CA LEU A 55 -6.25 4.21 -5.63
C LEU A 55 -5.52 2.95 -5.18
N VAL A 56 -4.92 2.22 -6.11
CA VAL A 56 -4.09 1.05 -5.83
C VAL A 56 -2.87 1.04 -6.73
N GLY A 57 -1.70 0.69 -6.18
CA GLY A 57 -0.51 0.34 -6.94
C GLY A 57 -0.40 -1.17 -7.05
N PHE A 58 -0.27 -1.72 -8.26
CA PHE A 58 0.02 -3.13 -8.50
C PHE A 58 1.50 -3.29 -8.82
N VAL A 59 2.16 -4.13 -8.03
CA VAL A 59 3.59 -4.47 -8.18
C VAL A 59 3.69 -5.94 -8.55
N PRO A 60 3.99 -6.26 -9.82
CA PRO A 60 4.24 -7.63 -10.25
C PRO A 60 5.51 -8.17 -9.57
N ASP A 61 5.46 -9.41 -9.09
CA ASP A 61 6.61 -10.09 -8.48
C ASP A 61 7.13 -11.28 -9.29
N GLU A 62 6.34 -11.80 -10.24
CA GLU A 62 6.76 -12.93 -11.10
C GLU A 62 7.80 -12.56 -12.16
N ASP A 63 7.84 -11.32 -12.63
CA ASP A 63 8.78 -10.83 -13.64
C ASP A 63 9.36 -9.46 -13.25
N PRO A 64 10.66 -9.36 -12.93
CA PRO A 64 11.29 -8.12 -12.49
C PRO A 64 11.37 -7.03 -13.57
N ALA A 65 11.15 -7.39 -14.85
CA ALA A 65 11.12 -6.46 -15.98
C ALA A 65 9.76 -5.77 -16.15
N LEU A 66 8.70 -6.24 -15.48
CA LEU A 66 7.41 -5.58 -15.50
C LEU A 66 7.44 -4.35 -14.57
N GLU A 67 6.89 -3.25 -15.08
CA GLU A 67 6.77 -2.00 -14.32
C GLU A 67 5.50 -2.00 -13.45
N PRO A 68 5.55 -1.42 -12.23
CA PRO A 68 4.36 -1.27 -11.41
C PRO A 68 3.35 -0.33 -12.09
N THR A 69 2.07 -0.60 -11.86
CA THR A 69 0.97 0.21 -12.40
C THR A 69 0.17 0.85 -11.27
N VAL A 70 -0.41 2.03 -11.52
CA VAL A 70 -1.28 2.71 -10.55
C VAL A 70 -2.68 2.81 -11.14
N HIS A 71 -3.64 2.16 -10.49
CA HIS A 71 -5.04 2.21 -10.85
C HIS A 71 -5.77 3.18 -9.93
N ILE A 72 -6.45 4.15 -10.54
CA ILE A 72 -7.25 5.15 -9.81
C ILE A 72 -8.71 4.76 -9.96
N HIS A 73 -9.28 4.15 -8.93
CA HIS A 73 -10.69 3.79 -8.88
C HIS A 73 -11.44 4.85 -8.09
N SER A 74 -12.02 5.82 -8.80
CA SER A 74 -12.77 6.92 -8.20
C SER A 74 -14.15 7.00 -8.85
N HIS A 75 -15.20 6.84 -8.05
CA HIS A 75 -16.56 7.25 -8.44
C HIS A 75 -16.74 8.78 -8.24
N ASP A 76 -15.99 9.35 -7.28
CA ASP A 76 -16.02 10.76 -6.88
C ASP A 76 -14.60 11.37 -6.84
N GLU A 77 -14.48 12.68 -7.04
CA GLU A 77 -13.20 13.38 -6.96
C GLU A 77 -12.51 13.17 -5.60
N HIS A 78 -11.29 12.64 -5.62
CA HIS A 78 -10.44 12.51 -4.42
C HIS A 78 -9.32 13.54 -4.42
N VAL A 79 -9.34 14.43 -3.43
CA VAL A 79 -8.24 15.37 -3.17
C VAL A 79 -7.21 14.69 -2.26
N ILE A 80 -6.12 14.21 -2.86
CA ILE A 80 -5.01 13.57 -2.15
C ILE A 80 -3.91 14.61 -1.91
N PRO A 81 -3.51 14.87 -0.65
CA PRO A 81 -2.40 15.77 -0.38
C PRO A 81 -1.10 15.29 -1.05
N TYR A 82 -0.34 16.20 -1.64
CA TYR A 82 0.91 15.85 -2.34
C TYR A 82 1.90 15.08 -1.46
N ALA A 83 1.98 15.40 -0.17
CA ALA A 83 2.83 14.67 0.77
C ALA A 83 2.42 13.21 0.96
N ILE A 84 1.11 12.91 0.89
CA ILE A 84 0.58 11.55 0.98
C ILE A 84 0.77 10.81 -0.34
N MET A 85 0.57 11.48 -1.48
CA MET A 85 0.87 10.88 -2.79
C MET A 85 2.35 10.49 -2.90
N ARG A 86 3.27 11.39 -2.52
CA ARG A 86 4.72 11.07 -2.52
C ARG A 86 5.04 9.87 -1.64
N TRP A 87 4.48 9.86 -0.42
CA TRP A 87 4.64 8.74 0.49
C TRP A 87 4.14 7.42 -0.10
N PHE A 88 2.97 7.43 -0.74
CA PHE A 88 2.46 6.24 -1.42
C PHE A 88 3.43 5.75 -2.51
N MET A 89 3.96 6.66 -3.34
CA MET A 89 4.94 6.28 -4.37
C MET A 89 6.26 5.75 -3.77
N GLU A 90 6.69 6.27 -2.62
CA GLU A 90 7.82 5.71 -1.86
C GLU A 90 7.53 4.26 -1.45
N GLN A 91 6.34 3.97 -0.92
CA GLN A 91 5.94 2.61 -0.53
C GLN A 91 5.82 1.63 -1.71
N VAL A 92 5.32 2.10 -2.86
CA VAL A 92 5.33 1.28 -4.09
C VAL A 92 6.75 0.95 -4.52
N THR A 93 7.67 1.93 -4.43
CA THR A 93 9.08 1.74 -4.77
C THR A 93 9.75 0.72 -3.85
N GLU A 94 9.53 0.84 -2.54
CA GLU A 94 10.02 -0.14 -1.55
C GLU A 94 9.48 -1.55 -1.83
N GLN A 95 8.21 -1.68 -2.21
CA GLN A 95 7.63 -2.96 -2.57
C GLN A 95 8.26 -3.55 -3.84
N VAL A 96 8.52 -2.74 -4.88
CA VAL A 96 9.23 -3.18 -6.10
C VAL A 96 10.62 -3.70 -5.76
N GLU A 97 11.37 -2.98 -4.93
CA GLU A 97 12.70 -3.41 -4.49
C GLU A 97 12.64 -4.74 -3.72
N SER A 98 11.65 -4.89 -2.84
CA SER A 98 11.42 -6.12 -2.08
C SER A 98 11.08 -7.31 -3.00
N CYS A 99 10.17 -7.14 -3.95
CA CYS A 99 9.81 -8.16 -4.94
C CYS A 99 11.02 -8.59 -5.79
N ARG A 100 11.79 -7.62 -6.29
CA ARG A 100 13.01 -7.90 -7.07
C ARG A 100 14.07 -8.65 -6.25
N ALA A 101 14.24 -8.28 -4.98
CA ALA A 101 15.16 -8.98 -4.09
C ALA A 101 14.71 -10.44 -3.83
N ALA A 102 13.40 -10.66 -3.61
CA ALA A 102 12.83 -12.00 -3.45
C ALA A 102 13.02 -12.84 -4.72
N TYR A 103 12.70 -12.29 -5.89
CA TYR A 103 12.88 -12.96 -7.19
C TYR A 103 14.33 -13.40 -7.41
N ALA A 104 15.30 -12.52 -7.16
CA ALA A 104 16.72 -12.83 -7.29
C ALA A 104 17.19 -13.92 -6.31
N GLN A 105 16.59 -14.00 -5.12
CA GLN A 105 16.88 -15.06 -4.16
C GLN A 105 16.34 -16.42 -4.61
N GLU A 106 15.18 -16.43 -5.27
CA GLU A 106 14.55 -17.64 -5.78
C GLU A 106 15.17 -18.12 -7.11
N ASN A 107 15.71 -17.18 -7.90
CA ASN A 107 16.30 -17.44 -9.22
C ASN A 107 17.74 -16.93 -9.32
N PRO A 108 18.70 -17.51 -8.58
CA PRO A 108 20.08 -17.02 -8.53
C PRO A 108 20.79 -17.13 -9.89
N GLU A 109 20.36 -18.03 -10.79
CA GLU A 109 20.92 -18.20 -12.14
C GLU A 109 20.34 -17.20 -13.17
N ALA A 110 19.30 -16.43 -12.82
CA ALA A 110 18.69 -15.43 -13.70
C ALA A 110 19.34 -14.03 -13.59
N VAL A 111 20.36 -13.89 -12.72
CA VAL A 111 21.04 -12.61 -12.41
C VAL A 111 22.45 -12.54 -13.03
N GLU A 112 22.72 -13.33 -14.08
CA GLU A 112 23.99 -13.29 -14.83
C GLU A 112 23.93 -12.43 -16.10
#